data_AF-A0A288DGL8-F1
#
_entry.id   AF-A0A288DGL8-F1
#
_cell.length_a   1.000
_cell.length_b   1.000
_cell.length_c   1.000
_cell.angle_alpha   90.00
_cell.angle_beta   90.00
_cell.angle_gamma   90.00
#
_symmetry.space_group_name_H-M   'P 1'
#
loop_
_entity.id
_entity.type
_entity.pdbx_description
1 polymer ?
#
loop_
_entity_poly.entity_id
_entity_poly.type
_entity_poly.pdbx_seq_one_letter_code
_entity_poly.pdbx_strand_id
1 'polypeptide(L)'
;MEQIIGHSILDQYFDEHTMSLHLKENSPIVQKKGAPGNRQPVLSDTIISKQDITKLIDTIYQEITERDDGFLEIDRKLSKVVQIGPYRIVIVYPPLSDGLEMTVVKPTVRLSIEDYKLSPETFDLLKNKAKGILVSGAPGSGKTTFAQALIDVYNKEHKIIKTIESPRDLQLPENIVQYSFTYGTHDEVRDILLLSRPDYTVYDEVRNKSDFDLYKDLRLTGIGLVGVIHATRPVDSIQRFLGSIEMGIIPQVIDTVVYIDKGVIQEIYNLALTVKVPEGMMSEELARPVIVITSFLTKNTEYEIYTFGEQIVVMPVGENHEGGGATPHPARVGRQNAVSEYAKEAIVQKLNKHIACDFFTKVKGTSVDLYIPEGYKGRIIGKGGTAINDLEKNIGLNINVKSFDDLPLLDDKVDIMEGKGHLDIAFPQSFAQKTVQVLVGDELIKLQTDANGISSIKDKSLIKTIQKRGFVIIDESKL
;
A
#
# COMPACT_ATOMS: atom_id res chain seq x y z
N MET A 1 37.12 -25.37 0.27
CA MET A 1 37.61 -24.67 -0.93
C MET A 1 37.45 -23.20 -0.63
N GLU A 2 38.56 -22.52 -0.34
CA GLU A 2 38.60 -21.08 -0.12
C GLU A 2 37.96 -20.39 -1.33
N GLN A 3 36.90 -19.60 -1.11
CA GLN A 3 36.35 -18.76 -2.17
C GLN A 3 37.42 -17.71 -2.50
N ILE A 4 38.09 -17.89 -3.64
CA ILE A 4 38.99 -16.91 -4.22
C ILE A 4 38.18 -15.61 -4.36
N ILE A 5 38.52 -14.62 -3.54
CA ILE A 5 37.87 -13.32 -3.61
C ILE A 5 38.46 -12.59 -4.81
N GLY A 6 37.58 -12.15 -5.72
CA GLY A 6 37.67 -10.88 -6.45
C GLY A 6 38.76 -10.63 -7.51
N HIS A 7 39.95 -11.23 -7.45
CA HIS A 7 41.11 -10.89 -8.32
C HIS A 7 41.32 -9.37 -8.50
N SER A 8 41.06 -8.56 -7.46
CA SER A 8 41.09 -7.10 -7.49
C SER A 8 42.01 -6.55 -6.42
N ILE A 9 42.58 -5.37 -6.64
CA ILE A 9 43.31 -4.58 -5.64
C ILE A 9 42.51 -4.37 -4.35
N LEU A 10 41.18 -4.49 -4.41
CA LEU A 10 40.30 -4.37 -3.25
C LEU A 10 40.37 -5.55 -2.29
N ASP A 11 40.80 -6.74 -2.74
CA ASP A 11 40.78 -7.96 -1.92
C ASP A 11 41.63 -7.83 -0.66
N GLN A 12 42.68 -7.02 -0.69
CA GLN A 12 43.52 -6.73 0.48
C GLN A 12 42.75 -6.06 1.64
N TYR A 13 41.58 -5.47 1.37
CA TYR A 13 40.72 -4.81 2.35
C TYR A 13 39.52 -5.66 2.79
N PHE A 14 39.33 -6.87 2.25
CA PHE A 14 38.18 -7.71 2.55
C PHE A 14 38.61 -9.08 3.07
N ASP A 15 38.21 -9.38 4.30
CA ASP A 15 38.23 -10.76 4.83
C ASP A 15 36.85 -11.42 4.67
N GLU A 16 36.67 -12.61 5.26
CA GLU A 16 35.38 -13.33 5.23
C GLU A 16 34.23 -12.59 5.92
N HIS A 17 34.53 -11.63 6.81
CA HIS A 17 33.55 -10.94 7.64
C HIS A 17 33.38 -9.46 7.27
N THR A 18 34.27 -8.89 6.46
CA THR A 18 34.16 -7.51 5.97
C THR A 18 33.05 -7.40 4.93
N MET A 19 32.03 -6.61 5.25
CA MET A 19 30.90 -6.34 4.35
C MET A 19 31.11 -5.10 3.49
N SER A 20 31.82 -4.11 4.02
CA SER A 20 32.07 -2.86 3.29
C SER A 20 33.31 -2.13 3.80
N LEU A 21 33.95 -1.40 2.89
CA LEU A 21 35.07 -0.51 3.11
C LEU A 21 34.61 0.93 2.85
N HIS A 22 34.97 1.85 3.73
CA HIS A 22 34.64 3.27 3.63
C HIS A 22 35.95 4.06 3.72
N LEU A 23 36.23 4.84 2.69
CA LEU A 23 37.43 5.67 2.55
C LEU A 23 36.99 7.12 2.39
N LYS A 24 37.57 8.02 3.19
CA LYS A 24 37.40 9.47 3.07
C LYS A 24 38.77 10.13 3.18
N GLU A 25 39.05 11.12 2.33
CA GLU A 25 40.34 11.81 2.37
C GLU A 25 40.65 12.35 3.77
N ASN A 26 41.91 12.20 4.18
CA ASN A 26 42.44 12.64 5.47
C ASN A 26 41.70 12.04 6.69
N SER A 27 41.10 10.86 6.52
CA SER A 27 40.39 10.14 7.58
C SER A 27 40.92 8.71 7.75
N PRO A 28 40.70 8.06 8.91
CA PRO A 28 40.97 6.63 9.08
C PRO A 28 40.20 5.77 8.09
N ILE A 29 40.80 4.67 7.64
CA ILE A 29 40.08 3.64 6.86
C ILE A 29 39.07 2.94 7.77
N VAL A 30 37.82 2.80 7.33
CA VAL A 30 36.77 2.14 8.10
C VAL A 30 36.27 0.89 7.38
N GLN A 31 36.36 -0.26 8.04
CA GLN A 31 35.75 -1.51 7.59
C GLN A 31 34.53 -1.82 8.46
N LYS A 32 33.39 -2.15 7.85
CA LYS A 32 32.23 -2.66 8.60
C LYS A 32 32.24 -4.19 8.53
N LYS A 33 32.44 -4.83 9.69
CA LYS A 33 32.47 -6.30 9.82
C LYS A 33 31.21 -6.82 10.49
N GLY A 34 30.79 -8.04 10.13
CA GLY A 34 29.66 -8.73 10.73
C GLY A 34 28.60 -9.17 9.71
N ALA A 35 27.34 -9.22 10.15
CA ALA A 35 26.20 -9.67 9.34
C ALA A 35 25.19 -8.53 9.11
N PRO A 36 24.29 -8.62 8.12
CA PRO A 36 23.18 -7.68 7.99
C PRO A 36 22.41 -7.54 9.32
N GLY A 37 22.27 -6.31 9.81
CA GLY A 37 21.60 -6.01 11.09
C GLY A 37 22.50 -5.99 12.33
N ASN A 38 23.71 -6.55 12.29
CA ASN A 38 24.69 -6.49 13.38
C ASN A 38 26.10 -6.22 12.84
N ARG A 39 26.39 -4.95 12.54
CA ARG A 39 27.62 -4.51 11.91
C ARG A 39 28.41 -3.63 12.87
N GLN A 40 29.70 -3.92 13.03
CA GLN A 40 30.59 -3.10 13.85
C GLN A 40 31.64 -2.41 12.97
N PRO A 41 31.84 -1.09 13.13
CA PRO A 41 32.92 -0.39 12.45
C PRO A 41 34.27 -0.75 13.12
N VAL A 42 35.24 -1.13 12.31
CA VAL A 42 36.63 -1.34 12.68
C VAL A 42 37.43 -0.24 11.99
N LEU A 43 38.07 0.62 12.78
CA LEU A 43 38.93 1.68 12.28
C LEU A 43 40.35 1.17 12.16
N SER A 44 41.00 1.48 11.05
CA SER A 44 42.46 1.32 10.90
C SER A 44 43.17 2.49 11.57
N ASP A 45 44.36 2.25 12.11
CA ASP A 45 45.27 3.31 12.59
C ASP A 45 45.86 4.13 11.42
N THR A 46 45.69 3.66 10.18
CA THR A 46 46.18 4.34 8.98
C THR A 46 45.17 5.39 8.49
N ILE A 47 45.64 6.64 8.36
CA ILE A 47 44.91 7.73 7.70
C ILE A 47 45.16 7.66 6.20
N ILE A 48 44.10 7.63 5.40
CA ILE A 48 44.22 7.58 3.94
C ILE A 48 44.24 9.00 3.34
N SER A 49 45.26 9.31 2.53
CA SER A 49 45.36 10.61 1.88
C SER A 49 44.49 10.68 0.62
N LYS A 50 44.17 11.90 0.17
CA LYS A 50 43.50 12.10 -1.14
C LYS A 50 44.27 11.45 -2.30
N GLN A 51 45.61 11.53 -2.25
CA GLN A 51 46.47 10.96 -3.29
C GLN A 51 46.35 9.43 -3.34
N ASP A 52 46.25 8.78 -2.18
CA ASP A 52 46.15 7.32 -2.10
C ASP A 52 44.78 6.83 -2.58
N ILE A 53 43.69 7.52 -2.20
CA ILE A 53 42.35 7.20 -2.75
C ILE A 53 42.35 7.38 -4.27
N THR A 54 42.94 8.46 -4.78
CA THR A 54 43.00 8.71 -6.24
C THR A 54 43.77 7.60 -6.96
N LYS A 55 44.92 7.17 -6.46
CA LYS A 55 45.67 6.04 -7.01
C LYS A 55 44.85 4.75 -7.02
N LEU A 56 44.14 4.47 -5.92
CA LEU A 56 43.30 3.28 -5.82
C LEU A 56 42.16 3.32 -6.85
N ILE A 57 41.54 4.49 -7.06
CA ILE A 57 40.53 4.71 -8.10
C ILE A 57 41.12 4.47 -9.50
N ASP A 58 42.31 5.00 -9.78
CA ASP A 58 42.98 4.82 -11.08
C ASP A 58 43.28 3.33 -11.35
N THR A 59 43.73 2.58 -10.33
CA THR A 59 43.94 1.13 -10.44
C THR A 59 42.63 0.39 -10.69
N ILE A 60 41.54 0.74 -9.99
CA ILE A 60 40.22 0.15 -10.24
C ILE A 60 39.77 0.39 -11.69
N TYR A 61 40.02 1.58 -12.25
CA TYR A 61 39.71 1.85 -13.65
C TYR A 61 40.51 1.02 -14.64
N GLN A 62 41.79 0.76 -14.34
CA GLN A 62 42.60 -0.15 -15.14
C GLN A 62 42.04 -1.57 -15.09
N GLU A 63 41.67 -2.05 -13.89
CA GLU A 63 41.07 -3.38 -13.75
C GLU A 63 39.76 -3.52 -14.54
N ILE A 64 38.90 -2.49 -14.57
CA ILE A 64 37.67 -2.51 -15.38
C ILE A 64 37.99 -2.72 -16.86
N THR A 65 39.07 -2.13 -17.39
CA THR A 65 39.41 -2.28 -18.82
C THR A 65 39.98 -3.66 -19.17
N GLU A 66 40.48 -4.39 -18.18
CA GLU A 66 41.12 -5.70 -18.37
C GLU A 66 40.17 -6.87 -18.05
N ARG A 67 38.98 -6.60 -17.49
CA ARG A 67 38.06 -7.60 -16.96
C ARG A 67 36.70 -7.54 -17.61
N ASP A 68 36.13 -8.70 -17.92
CA ASP A 68 34.77 -8.82 -18.47
C ASP A 68 33.67 -8.60 -17.41
N ASP A 69 33.99 -8.81 -16.12
CA ASP A 69 33.09 -8.62 -14.98
C ASP A 69 33.22 -7.22 -14.32
N GLY A 70 33.88 -6.28 -15.03
CA GLY A 70 34.06 -4.90 -14.63
C GLY A 70 33.30 -3.93 -15.52
N PHE A 71 32.51 -3.02 -14.95
CA PHE A 71 31.83 -1.97 -15.72
C PHE A 71 31.51 -0.72 -14.89
N LEU A 72 31.43 0.42 -15.57
CA LEU A 72 31.04 1.70 -14.97
C LEU A 72 29.53 1.91 -15.10
N GLU A 73 28.77 1.48 -14.09
CA GLU A 73 27.31 1.54 -14.07
C GLU A 73 26.77 2.98 -14.11
N ILE A 74 27.29 3.88 -13.28
CA ILE A 74 26.91 5.31 -13.29
C ILE A 74 28.15 6.16 -13.53
N ASP A 75 28.11 7.02 -14.54
CA ASP A 75 29.16 8.00 -14.82
C ASP A 75 28.62 9.44 -14.79
N ARG A 76 28.51 10.02 -13.60
CA ARG A 76 28.17 11.44 -13.44
C ARG A 76 29.43 12.22 -13.06
N LYS A 77 29.42 13.52 -13.35
CA LYS A 77 30.56 14.42 -13.10
C LYS A 77 31.10 14.36 -11.66
N LEU A 78 30.23 14.21 -10.66
CA LEU A 78 30.58 14.26 -9.24
C LEU A 78 30.28 12.97 -8.47
N SER A 79 29.70 11.96 -9.12
CA SER A 79 29.40 10.66 -8.50
C SER A 79 29.52 9.56 -9.53
N LYS A 80 30.16 8.46 -9.16
CA LYS A 80 30.37 7.31 -10.03
C LYS A 80 30.01 6.04 -9.28
N VAL A 81 29.41 5.09 -10.00
CA VAL A 81 29.15 3.74 -9.48
C VAL A 81 29.82 2.74 -10.40
N VAL A 82 30.74 1.97 -9.84
CA VAL A 82 31.53 0.96 -10.53
C VAL A 82 31.17 -0.41 -9.96
N GLN A 83 31.04 -1.39 -10.84
CA GLN A 83 30.96 -2.80 -10.47
C GLN A 83 32.26 -3.49 -10.92
N ILE A 84 32.87 -4.27 -10.04
CA ILE A 84 34.00 -5.15 -10.38
C ILE A 84 33.89 -6.45 -9.60
N GLY A 85 33.63 -7.55 -10.31
CA GLY A 85 33.33 -8.84 -9.71
C GLY A 85 32.25 -8.72 -8.62
N PRO A 86 32.53 -9.12 -7.37
CA PRO A 86 31.54 -9.03 -6.28
C PRO A 86 31.42 -7.62 -5.68
N TYR A 87 32.28 -6.67 -6.03
CA TYR A 87 32.33 -5.36 -5.39
C TYR A 87 31.52 -4.32 -6.13
N ARG A 88 30.65 -3.64 -5.38
CA ARG A 88 30.05 -2.39 -5.79
C ARG A 88 30.79 -1.23 -5.16
N ILE A 89 31.24 -0.30 -5.97
CA ILE A 89 32.06 0.84 -5.56
C ILE A 89 31.28 2.11 -5.89
N VAL A 90 31.09 2.98 -4.89
CA VAL A 90 30.53 4.31 -5.05
C VAL A 90 31.63 5.32 -4.78
N ILE A 91 31.89 6.21 -5.73
CA ILE A 91 32.91 7.26 -5.62
C ILE A 91 32.20 8.61 -5.69
N VAL A 92 32.48 9.51 -4.74
CA VAL A 92 31.88 10.84 -4.69
C VAL A 92 32.98 11.90 -4.60
N TYR A 93 32.86 12.93 -5.44
CA TYR A 93 33.84 14.01 -5.55
C TYR A 93 33.28 15.34 -5.05
N PRO A 94 34.12 16.23 -4.48
CA PRO A 94 33.72 17.61 -4.23
C PRO A 94 33.27 18.34 -5.51
N PRO A 95 32.29 19.26 -5.44
CA PRO A 95 31.64 19.77 -4.23
C PRO A 95 30.38 18.98 -3.79
N LEU A 96 30.11 17.79 -4.36
CA LEU A 96 28.95 17.00 -3.93
C LEU A 96 29.13 16.47 -2.49
N SER A 97 30.37 16.10 -2.16
CA SER A 97 30.88 15.83 -0.82
C SER A 97 31.85 16.91 -0.36
N ASP A 98 32.18 16.95 0.93
CA ASP A 98 33.17 17.86 1.52
C ASP A 98 34.63 17.46 1.21
N GLY A 99 34.86 16.23 0.76
CA GLY A 99 36.15 15.67 0.34
C GLY A 99 35.94 14.46 -0.57
N LEU A 100 37.01 13.93 -1.18
CA LEU A 100 36.93 12.69 -1.94
C LEU A 100 36.57 11.51 -1.00
N GLU A 101 35.51 10.79 -1.34
CA GLU A 101 35.12 9.55 -0.64
C GLU A 101 34.88 8.39 -1.61
N MET A 102 35.17 7.18 -1.13
CA MET A 102 34.90 5.94 -1.83
C MET A 102 34.32 4.90 -0.85
N THR A 103 33.16 4.35 -1.20
CA THR A 103 32.51 3.26 -0.46
C THR A 103 32.50 2.00 -1.31
N VAL A 104 33.03 0.91 -0.80
CA VAL A 104 33.02 -0.41 -1.45
C VAL A 104 32.13 -1.34 -0.64
N VAL A 105 31.18 -2.02 -1.29
CA VAL A 105 30.28 -2.98 -0.65
C VAL A 105 30.46 -4.35 -1.31
N LYS A 106 30.61 -5.38 -0.48
CA LYS A 106 30.60 -6.79 -0.88
C LYS A 106 29.25 -7.41 -0.45
N PRO A 107 28.32 -7.68 -1.39
CA PRO A 107 27.07 -8.37 -1.07
C PRO A 107 27.38 -9.75 -0.50
N THR A 108 26.82 -10.06 0.67
CA THR A 108 27.29 -11.16 1.53
C THR A 108 26.30 -12.32 1.64
N VAL A 109 25.09 -12.19 1.11
CA VAL A 109 24.01 -13.17 1.32
C VAL A 109 23.43 -13.62 -0.01
N ARG A 110 23.77 -14.84 -0.41
CA ARG A 110 22.98 -15.64 -1.35
C ARG A 110 22.22 -16.69 -0.53
N LEU A 111 20.90 -16.61 -0.54
CA LEU A 111 20.05 -17.70 -0.03
C LEU A 111 19.60 -18.53 -1.22
N SER A 112 19.63 -19.84 -1.06
CA SER A 112 18.98 -20.78 -1.96
C SER A 112 17.47 -20.83 -1.67
N ILE A 113 16.66 -21.32 -2.61
CA ILE A 113 15.22 -21.44 -2.36
C ILE A 113 14.93 -22.44 -1.24
N GLU A 114 15.82 -23.42 -1.05
CA GLU A 114 15.73 -24.46 -0.03
C GLU A 114 15.87 -23.87 1.39
N ASP A 115 16.63 -22.78 1.54
CA ASP A 115 16.80 -22.08 2.83
C ASP A 115 15.49 -21.46 3.35
N TYR A 116 14.53 -21.19 2.46
CA TYR A 116 13.21 -20.67 2.82
C TYR A 116 12.25 -21.75 3.35
N LYS A 117 12.64 -23.03 3.30
CA LYS A 117 11.88 -24.18 3.85
C LYS A 117 10.42 -24.21 3.39
N LEU A 118 10.21 -24.00 2.10
CA LEU A 118 8.87 -23.96 1.50
C LEU A 118 8.18 -25.33 1.58
N SER A 119 6.86 -25.32 1.77
CA SER A 119 6.06 -26.53 1.58
C SER A 119 6.11 -26.96 0.11
N PRO A 120 5.90 -28.26 -0.20
CA PRO A 120 5.85 -28.72 -1.60
C PRO A 120 4.81 -27.98 -2.44
N GLU A 121 3.65 -27.64 -1.84
CA GLU A 121 2.60 -26.87 -2.51
C GLU A 121 3.02 -25.45 -2.83
N THR A 122 3.67 -24.76 -1.88
CA THR A 122 4.18 -23.40 -2.08
C THR A 122 5.30 -23.38 -3.12
N PHE A 123 6.19 -24.36 -3.08
CA PHE A 123 7.24 -24.50 -4.07
C PHE A 123 6.66 -24.73 -5.46
N ASP A 124 5.70 -25.64 -5.62
CA ASP A 124 5.01 -25.88 -6.89
C ASP A 124 4.24 -24.65 -7.40
N LEU A 125 3.57 -23.91 -6.50
CA LEU A 125 2.92 -22.65 -6.83
C LEU A 125 3.91 -21.68 -7.50
N LEU A 126 5.00 -21.37 -6.80
CA LEU A 126 5.98 -20.39 -7.26
C LEU A 126 6.70 -20.86 -8.51
N LYS A 127 7.05 -22.14 -8.56
CA LYS A 127 7.82 -22.72 -9.65
C LYS A 127 7.02 -22.85 -10.96
N ASN A 128 5.79 -23.36 -10.87
CA ASN A 128 5.07 -23.85 -12.06
C ASN A 128 3.82 -23.03 -12.39
N LYS A 129 3.09 -22.55 -11.37
CA LYS A 129 1.74 -21.99 -11.55
C LYS A 129 1.73 -20.47 -11.63
N ALA A 130 2.49 -19.82 -10.75
CA ALA A 130 2.54 -18.37 -10.68
C ALA A 130 3.30 -17.79 -11.88
N LYS A 131 2.73 -16.75 -12.50
CA LYS A 131 3.32 -16.09 -13.68
C LYS A 131 3.52 -14.60 -13.47
N GLY A 132 2.73 -13.97 -12.60
CA GLY A 132 2.86 -12.58 -12.18
C GLY A 132 3.09 -12.53 -10.69
N ILE A 133 4.34 -12.67 -10.28
CA ILE A 133 4.75 -12.71 -8.89
C ILE A 133 5.20 -11.31 -8.47
N LEU A 134 4.57 -10.74 -7.44
CA LEU A 134 5.13 -9.58 -6.75
C LEU A 134 5.76 -10.00 -5.43
N VAL A 135 7.05 -9.73 -5.28
CA VAL A 135 7.77 -9.88 -4.02
C VAL A 135 7.73 -8.54 -3.29
N SER A 136 7.02 -8.50 -2.17
CA SER A 136 6.74 -7.29 -1.38
C SER A 136 7.33 -7.38 0.02
N GLY A 137 7.46 -6.22 0.70
CA GLY A 137 8.15 -6.12 1.99
C GLY A 137 8.89 -4.79 2.18
N ALA A 138 9.16 -4.42 3.44
CA ALA A 138 9.88 -3.20 3.80
C ALA A 138 11.30 -3.15 3.19
N PRO A 139 11.94 -1.97 3.02
CA PRO A 139 13.35 -1.90 2.64
C PRO A 139 14.23 -2.78 3.54
N GLY A 140 15.19 -3.51 2.96
CA GLY A 140 16.07 -4.42 3.72
C GLY A 140 15.44 -5.73 4.21
N SER A 141 14.18 -6.03 3.87
CA SER A 141 13.51 -7.29 4.25
C SER A 141 14.06 -8.56 3.57
N GLY A 142 14.89 -8.45 2.52
CA GLY A 142 15.42 -9.60 1.78
C GLY A 142 14.63 -9.99 0.51
N LYS A 143 13.78 -9.09 -0.01
CA LYS A 143 13.02 -9.33 -1.26
C LYS A 143 13.91 -9.68 -2.46
N THR A 144 14.94 -8.87 -2.70
CA THR A 144 15.87 -9.05 -3.82
C THR A 144 16.61 -10.38 -3.70
N THR A 145 17.01 -10.76 -2.47
CA THR A 145 17.59 -12.08 -2.18
C THR A 145 16.63 -13.22 -2.50
N PHE A 146 15.34 -13.09 -2.15
CA PHE A 146 14.33 -14.08 -2.51
C PHE A 146 14.08 -14.15 -4.03
N ALA A 147 14.05 -13.00 -4.72
CA ALA A 147 13.93 -12.95 -6.17
C ALA A 147 15.12 -13.65 -6.85
N GLN A 148 16.34 -13.48 -6.36
CA GLN A 148 17.53 -14.22 -6.83
C GLN A 148 17.38 -15.73 -6.59
N ALA A 149 16.89 -16.15 -5.42
CA ALA A 149 16.64 -17.56 -5.15
C ALA A 149 15.64 -18.18 -6.15
N LEU A 150 14.61 -17.44 -6.55
CA LEU A 150 13.68 -17.87 -7.60
C LEU A 150 14.34 -17.90 -8.99
N ILE A 151 15.19 -16.92 -9.32
CA ILE A 151 15.98 -16.93 -10.55
C ILE A 151 16.80 -18.22 -10.66
N ASP A 152 17.49 -18.60 -9.58
CA ASP A 152 18.31 -19.81 -9.56
C ASP A 152 17.48 -21.08 -9.81
N VAL A 153 16.24 -21.14 -9.29
CA VAL A 153 15.31 -22.25 -9.54
C VAL A 153 14.94 -22.32 -11.02
N TYR A 154 14.51 -21.20 -11.61
CA TYR A 154 14.13 -21.16 -13.02
C TYR A 154 15.34 -21.45 -13.94
N ASN A 155 16.53 -20.96 -13.57
CA ASN A 155 17.74 -21.16 -14.35
C ASN A 155 18.16 -22.63 -14.36
N LYS A 156 18.04 -23.33 -13.22
CA LYS A 156 18.24 -24.79 -13.13
C LYS A 156 17.28 -25.58 -14.03
N GLU A 157 16.13 -25.01 -14.41
CA GLU A 157 15.19 -25.60 -15.37
C GLU A 157 15.40 -25.12 -16.82
N HIS A 158 16.54 -24.47 -17.09
CA HIS A 158 16.90 -23.95 -18.41
C HIS A 158 15.89 -22.94 -18.97
N LYS A 159 15.16 -22.22 -18.10
CA LYS A 159 14.33 -21.09 -18.50
C LYS A 159 15.20 -19.92 -18.95
N ILE A 160 14.79 -19.24 -20.01
CA ILE A 160 15.43 -18.00 -20.47
C ILE A 160 14.98 -16.87 -19.56
N ILE A 161 15.93 -16.33 -18.81
CA ILE A 161 15.66 -15.30 -17.80
C ILE A 161 16.40 -14.02 -18.20
N LYS A 162 15.71 -12.89 -18.01
CA LYS A 162 16.32 -11.57 -18.10
C LYS A 162 15.98 -10.75 -16.86
N THR A 163 16.76 -9.74 -16.54
CA THR A 163 16.47 -8.85 -15.42
C THR A 163 16.39 -7.40 -15.87
N ILE A 164 15.62 -6.61 -15.14
CA ILE A 164 15.53 -5.16 -15.26
C ILE A 164 15.87 -4.59 -13.90
N GLU A 165 16.91 -3.76 -13.85
CA GLU A 165 17.48 -3.25 -12.60
C GLU A 165 17.81 -1.76 -12.71
N SER A 166 17.97 -1.09 -11.57
CA SER A 166 18.35 0.33 -11.54
C SER A 166 19.00 0.69 -10.21
N PRO A 167 20.34 0.59 -10.07
CA PRO A 167 21.32 -0.02 -10.99
C PRO A 167 21.35 -1.55 -10.92
N ARG A 168 22.16 -2.20 -11.77
CA ARG A 168 22.45 -3.64 -11.65
C ARG A 168 23.10 -3.98 -10.29
N ASP A 169 22.45 -4.84 -9.51
CA ASP A 169 22.88 -5.36 -8.19
C ASP A 169 22.87 -6.88 -8.10
N LEU A 170 22.01 -7.51 -8.90
CA LEU A 170 21.83 -8.94 -8.82
C LEU A 170 23.12 -9.63 -9.27
N GLN A 171 23.67 -10.46 -8.39
CA GLN A 171 24.75 -11.37 -8.74
C GLN A 171 24.14 -12.63 -9.35
N LEU A 172 24.20 -12.76 -10.67
CA LEU A 172 23.53 -13.83 -11.41
C LEU A 172 24.55 -14.69 -12.17
N PRO A 173 24.18 -15.93 -12.56
CA PRO A 173 24.94 -16.71 -13.52
C PRO A 173 25.14 -15.97 -14.86
N GLU A 174 26.28 -16.19 -15.51
CA GLU A 174 26.67 -15.49 -16.75
C GLU A 174 25.66 -15.63 -17.91
N ASN A 175 24.86 -16.69 -17.90
CA ASN A 175 23.86 -16.93 -18.94
C ASN A 175 22.59 -16.06 -18.79
N ILE A 176 22.48 -15.26 -17.73
CA ILE A 176 21.33 -14.40 -17.46
C ILE A 176 21.63 -12.97 -17.90
N VAL A 177 20.78 -12.41 -18.76
CA VAL A 177 20.96 -11.06 -19.30
C VAL A 177 20.37 -10.02 -18.35
N GLN A 178 21.15 -8.98 -18.01
CA GLN A 178 20.73 -7.90 -17.12
C GLN A 178 20.61 -6.58 -17.88
N TYR A 179 19.42 -5.98 -17.85
CA TYR A 179 19.16 -4.62 -18.34
C TYR A 179 19.21 -3.61 -17.20
N SER A 180 19.71 -2.42 -17.48
CA SER A 180 19.76 -1.31 -16.53
C SER A 180 19.06 -0.08 -17.08
N PHE A 181 18.16 0.52 -16.29
CA PHE A 181 17.60 1.84 -16.62
C PHE A 181 18.62 2.97 -16.55
N THR A 182 19.85 2.68 -16.14
CA THR A 182 20.94 3.64 -16.26
C THR A 182 21.35 3.89 -17.71
N TYR A 183 21.15 2.92 -18.60
CA TYR A 183 21.53 3.02 -20.02
C TYR A 183 20.35 2.98 -20.98
N GLY A 184 19.26 2.30 -20.62
CA GLY A 184 18.08 2.16 -21.47
C GLY A 184 16.87 2.88 -20.90
N THR A 185 15.96 3.28 -21.78
CA THR A 185 14.65 3.83 -21.36
C THR A 185 13.63 2.70 -21.14
N HIS A 186 12.53 2.98 -20.43
CA HIS A 186 11.40 2.05 -20.31
C HIS A 186 10.88 1.57 -21.66
N ASP A 187 10.80 2.45 -22.65
CA ASP A 187 10.32 2.11 -23.99
C ASP A 187 11.28 1.17 -24.72
N GLU A 188 12.58 1.43 -24.66
CA GLU A 188 13.60 0.58 -25.28
C GLU A 188 13.65 -0.81 -24.63
N VAL A 189 13.66 -0.86 -23.30
CA VAL A 189 13.63 -2.13 -22.55
C VAL A 189 12.35 -2.91 -22.86
N ARG A 190 11.20 -2.23 -22.96
CA ARG A 190 9.94 -2.84 -23.38
C ARG A 190 10.07 -3.50 -24.74
N ASP A 191 10.48 -2.74 -25.75
CA ASP A 191 10.52 -3.20 -27.13
C ASP A 191 11.44 -4.41 -27.28
N ILE A 192 12.63 -4.37 -26.66
CA ILE A 192 13.58 -5.47 -26.66
C ILE A 192 12.99 -6.72 -25.98
N LEU A 193 12.33 -6.57 -24.84
CA LEU A 193 11.75 -7.71 -24.12
C LEU A 193 10.56 -8.31 -24.85
N LEU A 194 9.71 -7.49 -25.47
CA LEU A 194 8.59 -7.95 -26.29
C LEU A 194 9.02 -8.67 -27.57
N LEU A 195 10.16 -8.28 -28.14
CA LEU A 195 10.79 -8.94 -29.28
C LEU A 195 11.49 -10.25 -28.87
N SER A 196 12.22 -10.23 -27.76
CA SER A 196 13.03 -11.38 -27.33
C SER A 196 12.26 -12.44 -26.53
N ARG A 197 11.11 -12.09 -25.96
CA ARG A 197 10.15 -12.98 -25.27
C ARG A 197 10.82 -14.03 -24.35
N PRO A 198 11.54 -13.60 -23.30
CA PRO A 198 12.07 -14.54 -22.32
C PRO A 198 10.94 -15.30 -21.59
N ASP A 199 11.26 -16.46 -21.02
CA ASP A 199 10.31 -17.21 -20.18
C ASP A 199 9.93 -16.39 -18.94
N TYR A 200 10.93 -15.76 -18.31
CA TYR A 200 10.76 -14.91 -17.15
C TYR A 200 11.60 -13.64 -17.23
N THR A 201 11.05 -12.53 -16.76
CA THR A 201 11.79 -11.31 -16.47
C THR A 201 11.68 -10.96 -14.99
N VAL A 202 12.82 -10.75 -14.32
CA VAL A 202 12.84 -10.24 -12.94
C VAL A 202 13.00 -8.73 -12.98
N TYR A 203 12.04 -8.02 -12.41
CA TYR A 203 12.04 -6.57 -12.36
C TYR A 203 12.37 -6.16 -10.94
N ASP A 204 13.64 -5.87 -10.69
CA ASP A 204 14.07 -5.37 -9.39
C ASP A 204 13.66 -3.90 -9.29
N GLU A 205 12.80 -3.61 -8.31
CA GLU A 205 12.34 -2.27 -7.95
C GLU A 205 11.27 -1.63 -8.86
N VAL A 206 10.04 -2.17 -8.78
CA VAL A 206 8.83 -1.56 -9.37
C VAL A 206 8.30 -0.46 -8.43
N ARG A 207 8.29 0.80 -8.87
CA ARG A 207 7.98 1.95 -8.00
C ARG A 207 6.95 2.92 -8.56
N ASN A 208 7.03 3.24 -9.85
CA ASN A 208 6.32 4.35 -10.47
C ASN A 208 5.41 3.87 -11.61
N LYS A 209 4.64 4.80 -12.18
CA LYS A 209 3.67 4.50 -13.25
C LYS A 209 4.32 3.83 -14.47
N SER A 210 5.48 4.31 -14.93
CA SER A 210 6.19 3.69 -16.05
C SER A 210 6.64 2.25 -15.75
N ASP A 211 7.01 1.96 -14.50
CA ASP A 211 7.33 0.59 -14.09
C ASP A 211 6.07 -0.29 -14.11
N PHE A 212 4.93 0.22 -13.63
CA PHE A 212 3.66 -0.52 -13.63
C PHE A 212 3.16 -0.78 -15.06
N ASP A 213 3.27 0.19 -15.95
CA ASP A 213 2.91 0.07 -17.35
C ASP A 213 3.81 -0.95 -18.07
N LEU A 214 5.12 -0.90 -17.85
CA LEU A 214 6.05 -1.90 -18.39
C LEU A 214 5.73 -3.30 -17.86
N TYR A 215 5.52 -3.45 -16.55
CA TYR A 215 5.16 -4.72 -15.92
C TYR A 215 3.88 -5.31 -16.53
N LYS A 216 2.85 -4.47 -16.71
CA LYS A 216 1.60 -4.83 -17.38
C LYS A 216 1.83 -5.31 -18.81
N ASP A 217 2.52 -4.51 -19.62
CA ASP A 217 2.74 -4.79 -21.04
C ASP A 217 3.45 -6.15 -21.21
N LEU A 218 4.52 -6.37 -20.45
CA LEU A 218 5.25 -7.65 -20.46
C LEU A 218 4.35 -8.82 -20.05
N ARG A 219 3.58 -8.71 -18.96
CA ARG A 219 2.72 -9.81 -18.49
C ARG A 219 1.59 -10.16 -19.44
N LEU A 220 0.98 -9.17 -20.08
CA LEU A 220 -0.09 -9.40 -21.06
C LEU A 220 0.41 -10.09 -22.33
N THR A 221 1.72 -10.02 -22.62
CA THR A 221 2.33 -10.79 -23.72
C THR A 221 2.76 -12.22 -23.35
N GLY A 222 2.49 -12.64 -22.11
CA GLY A 222 2.74 -14.01 -21.63
C GLY A 222 4.12 -14.23 -21.01
N ILE A 223 4.95 -13.18 -20.88
CA ILE A 223 6.24 -13.25 -20.18
C ILE A 223 5.97 -13.40 -18.69
N GLY A 224 6.56 -14.40 -18.03
CA GLY A 224 6.49 -14.52 -16.57
C GLY A 224 7.25 -13.36 -15.91
N LEU A 225 6.72 -12.77 -14.84
CA LEU A 225 7.37 -11.69 -14.11
C LEU A 225 7.54 -12.02 -12.63
N VAL A 226 8.69 -11.62 -12.11
CA VAL A 226 8.95 -11.48 -10.67
C VAL A 226 9.29 -10.02 -10.40
N GLY A 227 8.32 -9.24 -9.92
CA GLY A 227 8.49 -7.83 -9.59
C GLY A 227 8.82 -7.62 -8.12
N VAL A 228 9.86 -6.87 -7.81
CA VAL A 228 10.21 -6.50 -6.44
C VAL A 228 9.63 -5.13 -6.12
N ILE A 229 8.82 -5.03 -5.06
CA ILE A 229 8.14 -3.77 -4.68
C ILE A 229 8.23 -3.51 -3.18
N HIS A 230 8.41 -2.24 -2.79
CA HIS A 230 8.38 -1.85 -1.39
C HIS A 230 6.94 -1.67 -0.92
N ALA A 231 6.54 -2.47 0.07
CA ALA A 231 5.25 -2.34 0.71
C ALA A 231 5.36 -2.77 2.17
N THR A 232 4.74 -2.02 3.07
CA THR A 232 4.69 -2.37 4.50
C THR A 232 3.68 -3.46 4.78
N ARG A 233 2.60 -3.55 3.98
CA ARG A 233 1.66 -4.66 3.98
C ARG A 233 1.58 -5.26 2.58
N PRO A 234 1.31 -6.57 2.44
CA PRO A 234 1.19 -7.20 1.13
C PRO A 234 0.11 -6.57 0.25
N VAL A 235 -1.06 -6.24 0.81
CA VAL A 235 -2.17 -5.61 0.07
C VAL A 235 -1.80 -4.24 -0.52
N ASP A 236 -0.92 -3.48 0.15
CA ASP A 236 -0.46 -2.17 -0.33
C ASP A 236 0.33 -2.31 -1.64
N SER A 237 0.95 -3.48 -1.88
CA SER A 237 1.69 -3.73 -3.12
C SER A 237 0.75 -3.80 -4.34
N ILE A 238 -0.42 -4.43 -4.17
CA ILE A 238 -1.48 -4.52 -5.19
C ILE A 238 -2.11 -3.14 -5.41
N GLN A 239 -2.35 -2.40 -4.32
CA GLN A 239 -2.98 -1.07 -4.38
C GLN A 239 -2.24 -0.08 -5.26
N ARG A 240 -0.90 -0.17 -5.31
CA ARG A 240 -0.08 0.69 -6.15
C ARG A 240 -0.38 0.55 -7.65
N PHE A 241 -0.85 -0.61 -8.08
CA PHE A 241 -1.22 -0.86 -9.47
C PHE A 241 -2.65 -0.37 -9.83
N LEU A 242 -3.54 -0.22 -8.84
CA LEU A 242 -4.96 0.13 -9.08
C LEU A 242 -5.16 1.48 -9.78
N GLY A 243 -4.23 2.43 -9.62
CA GLY A 243 -4.28 3.73 -10.30
C GLY A 243 -3.67 3.76 -11.70
N SER A 244 -2.96 2.69 -12.10
CA SER A 244 -2.24 2.62 -13.37
C SER A 244 -2.78 1.54 -14.30
N ILE A 245 -3.48 0.54 -13.75
CA ILE A 245 -4.00 -0.61 -14.47
C ILE A 245 -5.50 -0.75 -14.17
N GLU A 246 -6.29 -1.09 -15.19
CA GLU A 246 -7.68 -1.45 -15.02
C GLU A 246 -7.84 -2.63 -14.05
N MET A 247 -8.73 -2.49 -13.07
CA MET A 247 -8.91 -3.47 -12.00
C MET A 247 -9.20 -4.87 -12.54
N GLY A 248 -9.98 -5.00 -13.61
CA GLY A 248 -10.34 -6.30 -14.21
C GLY A 248 -9.16 -7.12 -14.76
N ILE A 249 -8.04 -6.48 -15.12
CA ILE A 249 -6.86 -7.19 -15.64
C ILE A 249 -5.78 -7.43 -14.59
N ILE A 250 -5.92 -6.88 -13.37
CA ILE A 250 -4.91 -7.04 -12.32
C ILE A 250 -4.59 -8.51 -12.03
N PRO A 251 -5.56 -9.43 -11.86
CA PRO A 251 -5.23 -10.84 -11.63
C PRO A 251 -4.50 -11.52 -12.80
N GLN A 252 -4.60 -10.97 -14.01
CA GLN A 252 -3.86 -11.46 -15.18
C GLN A 252 -2.42 -10.94 -15.22
N VAL A 253 -2.15 -9.79 -14.59
CA VAL A 253 -0.84 -9.16 -14.49
C VAL A 253 -0.11 -9.64 -13.23
N ILE A 254 -0.81 -9.71 -12.11
CA ILE A 254 -0.34 -10.11 -10.79
C ILE A 254 -1.30 -11.18 -10.27
N ASP A 255 -0.86 -12.43 -10.31
CA ASP A 255 -1.64 -13.55 -9.77
C ASP A 255 -1.19 -13.93 -8.35
N THR A 256 0.06 -13.64 -7.99
CA THR A 256 0.67 -14.06 -6.73
C THR A 256 1.45 -12.91 -6.08
N VAL A 257 1.25 -12.68 -4.79
CA VAL A 257 2.05 -11.73 -3.99
C VAL A 257 2.74 -12.47 -2.87
N VAL A 258 4.07 -12.44 -2.83
CA VAL A 258 4.88 -13.00 -1.74
C VAL A 258 5.33 -11.86 -0.84
N TYR A 259 5.01 -11.93 0.46
CA TYR A 259 5.43 -10.94 1.44
C TYR A 259 6.62 -11.46 2.26
N ILE A 260 7.72 -10.72 2.18
CA ILE A 260 8.97 -11.03 2.90
C ILE A 260 9.12 -10.04 4.06
N ASP A 261 9.34 -10.58 5.26
CA ASP A 261 9.83 -9.83 6.41
C ASP A 261 11.03 -10.54 7.04
N LYS A 262 12.09 -9.76 7.33
CA LYS A 262 13.34 -10.24 7.95
C LYS A 262 13.92 -11.52 7.30
N GLY A 263 13.85 -11.61 5.96
CA GLY A 263 14.37 -12.73 5.19
C GLY A 263 13.49 -13.97 5.15
N VAL A 264 12.26 -13.91 5.68
CA VAL A 264 11.32 -15.04 5.73
C VAL A 264 10.03 -14.69 4.99
N ILE A 265 9.43 -15.67 4.30
CA ILE A 265 8.08 -15.54 3.75
C ILE A 265 7.08 -15.54 4.90
N GLN A 266 6.37 -14.44 5.08
CA GLN A 266 5.33 -14.32 6.12
C GLN A 266 3.93 -14.59 5.55
N GLU A 267 3.68 -14.24 4.29
CA GLU A 267 2.39 -14.43 3.64
C GLU A 267 2.55 -14.61 2.13
N ILE A 268 1.64 -15.37 1.52
CA ILE A 268 1.51 -15.49 0.07
C ILE A 268 0.05 -15.29 -0.29
N TYR A 269 -0.28 -14.25 -1.06
CA TYR A 269 -1.63 -14.05 -1.57
C TYR A 269 -1.77 -14.53 -3.00
N ASN A 270 -2.93 -15.13 -3.27
CA ASN A 270 -3.43 -15.38 -4.60
C ASN A 270 -4.55 -14.39 -4.92
N LEU A 271 -4.51 -13.86 -6.15
CA LEU A 271 -5.51 -12.94 -6.66
C LEU A 271 -6.37 -13.66 -7.70
N ALA A 272 -7.70 -13.55 -7.57
CA ALA A 272 -8.63 -14.07 -8.55
C ALA A 272 -9.75 -13.07 -8.82
N LEU A 273 -10.10 -12.88 -10.09
CA LEU A 273 -11.29 -12.12 -10.45
C LEU A 273 -12.52 -13.04 -10.37
N THR A 274 -13.54 -12.60 -9.66
CA THR A 274 -14.85 -13.27 -9.62
C THR A 274 -15.97 -12.26 -9.76
N VAL A 275 -17.18 -12.72 -10.06
CA VAL A 275 -18.39 -11.90 -10.01
C VAL A 275 -19.18 -12.35 -8.80
N LYS A 276 -19.28 -11.47 -7.80
CA LYS A 276 -20.06 -11.73 -6.58
C LYS A 276 -20.57 -10.43 -5.97
N VAL A 277 -21.44 -10.55 -4.97
CA VAL A 277 -21.81 -9.43 -4.10
C VAL A 277 -20.65 -9.19 -3.13
N PRO A 278 -20.03 -7.99 -3.10
CA PRO A 278 -18.95 -7.72 -2.16
C PRO A 278 -19.40 -7.80 -0.71
N GLU A 279 -18.48 -8.16 0.18
CA GLU A 279 -18.77 -8.27 1.59
C GLU A 279 -19.11 -6.90 2.20
N GLY A 280 -20.20 -6.82 2.98
CA GLY A 280 -20.75 -5.58 3.51
C GLY A 280 -21.85 -4.93 2.63
N MET A 281 -22.21 -5.54 1.50
CA MET A 281 -23.37 -5.16 0.69
C MET A 281 -24.53 -6.16 0.87
N MET A 282 -25.77 -5.66 0.98
CA MET A 282 -26.95 -6.49 1.33
C MET A 282 -27.91 -6.80 0.17
N SER A 283 -27.61 -6.40 -1.07
CA SER A 283 -28.48 -6.64 -2.23
C SER A 283 -27.76 -7.41 -3.35
N GLU A 284 -28.41 -8.44 -3.88
CA GLU A 284 -27.91 -9.28 -4.98
C GLU A 284 -27.77 -8.51 -6.31
N GLU A 285 -28.53 -7.42 -6.49
CA GLU A 285 -28.42 -6.51 -7.64
C GLU A 285 -27.06 -5.76 -7.68
N LEU A 286 -26.24 -5.89 -6.63
CA LEU A 286 -24.92 -5.26 -6.51
C LEU A 286 -23.77 -6.17 -6.97
N ALA A 287 -24.07 -7.35 -7.52
CA ALA A 287 -23.07 -8.27 -8.06
C ALA A 287 -22.20 -7.55 -9.10
N ARG A 288 -20.88 -7.59 -8.90
CA ARG A 288 -19.90 -6.89 -9.73
C ARG A 288 -18.60 -7.68 -9.80
N PRO A 289 -17.69 -7.32 -10.71
CA PRO A 289 -16.34 -7.84 -10.68
C PRO A 289 -15.65 -7.47 -9.36
N VAL A 290 -15.17 -8.49 -8.64
CA VAL A 290 -14.42 -8.37 -7.39
C VAL A 290 -13.13 -9.16 -7.54
N ILE A 291 -11.99 -8.55 -7.25
CA ILE A 291 -10.75 -9.29 -7.03
C ILE A 291 -10.78 -9.80 -5.59
N VAL A 292 -10.77 -11.12 -5.45
CA VAL A 292 -10.66 -11.79 -4.16
C VAL A 292 -9.18 -12.08 -3.91
N ILE A 293 -8.70 -11.67 -2.74
CA ILE A 293 -7.33 -11.88 -2.28
C ILE A 293 -7.38 -12.92 -1.17
N THR A 294 -6.82 -14.10 -1.47
CA THR A 294 -6.83 -15.25 -0.57
C THR A 294 -5.42 -15.55 -0.09
N SER A 295 -5.22 -15.72 1.22
CA SER A 295 -3.98 -16.28 1.76
C SER A 295 -3.81 -17.70 1.26
N PHE A 296 -2.73 -17.97 0.54
CA PHE A 296 -2.38 -19.30 0.08
C PHE A 296 -1.95 -20.20 1.25
N LEU A 297 -1.44 -19.60 2.33
CA LEU A 297 -1.02 -20.33 3.52
C LEU A 297 -2.22 -20.77 4.37
N THR A 298 -3.19 -19.89 4.60
CA THR A 298 -4.37 -20.18 5.45
C THR A 298 -5.60 -20.61 4.65
N LYS A 299 -5.61 -20.40 3.34
CA LYS A 299 -6.74 -20.59 2.40
C LYS A 299 -7.93 -19.66 2.66
N ASN A 300 -7.80 -18.66 3.53
CA ASN A 300 -8.86 -17.72 3.84
C ASN A 300 -8.84 -16.50 2.91
N THR A 301 -10.02 -16.00 2.55
CA THR A 301 -10.15 -14.70 1.90
C THR A 301 -9.90 -13.61 2.93
N GLU A 302 -8.95 -12.73 2.66
CA GLU A 302 -8.60 -11.66 3.59
C GLU A 302 -8.94 -10.27 3.06
N TYR A 303 -9.03 -10.11 1.74
CA TYR A 303 -9.40 -8.84 1.14
C TYR A 303 -10.22 -9.03 -0.12
N GLU A 304 -11.05 -8.04 -0.40
CA GLU A 304 -11.77 -7.84 -1.65
C GLU A 304 -11.41 -6.49 -2.24
N ILE A 305 -11.22 -6.44 -3.55
CA ILE A 305 -11.05 -5.20 -4.30
C ILE A 305 -12.16 -5.10 -5.32
N TYR A 306 -12.93 -4.02 -5.27
CA TYR A 306 -14.03 -3.79 -6.20
C TYR A 306 -14.23 -2.30 -6.45
N THR A 307 -14.98 -1.98 -7.50
CA THR A 307 -15.37 -0.60 -7.79
C THR A 307 -16.69 -0.25 -7.11
N PHE A 308 -16.74 0.93 -6.54
CA PHE A 308 -17.94 1.54 -5.98
C PHE A 308 -18.06 2.98 -6.50
N GLY A 309 -19.00 3.21 -7.42
CA GLY A 309 -18.98 4.42 -8.26
C GLY A 309 -17.72 4.45 -9.12
N GLU A 310 -17.01 5.58 -9.11
CA GLU A 310 -15.72 5.76 -9.80
C GLU A 310 -14.50 5.41 -8.92
N GLN A 311 -14.73 4.99 -7.67
CA GLN A 311 -13.64 4.70 -6.73
C GLN A 311 -13.37 3.21 -6.64
N ILE A 312 -12.09 2.85 -6.49
CA ILE A 312 -11.68 1.49 -6.16
C ILE A 312 -11.59 1.37 -4.65
N VAL A 313 -12.31 0.39 -4.10
CA VAL A 313 -12.36 0.09 -2.67
C VAL A 313 -11.56 -1.18 -2.43
N VAL A 314 -10.72 -1.16 -1.39
CA VAL A 314 -10.04 -2.36 -0.87
C VAL A 314 -10.61 -2.65 0.52
N MET A 315 -11.37 -3.72 0.61
CA MET A 315 -12.13 -4.10 1.80
C MET A 315 -11.48 -5.33 2.45
N PRO A 316 -11.03 -5.26 3.71
CA PRO A 316 -10.63 -6.46 4.44
C PRO A 316 -11.86 -7.32 4.75
N VAL A 317 -11.72 -8.62 4.55
CA VAL A 317 -12.72 -9.66 4.82
C VAL A 317 -12.36 -10.36 6.13
N GLY A 318 -13.35 -10.73 6.94
CA GLY A 318 -13.06 -11.46 8.18
C GLY A 318 -14.29 -11.90 8.96
N GLU A 319 -14.54 -13.22 8.93
CA GLU A 319 -15.31 -13.94 9.94
C GLU A 319 -14.43 -14.37 11.14
N ASN A 320 -15.12 -14.61 12.25
CA ASN A 320 -14.61 -15.09 13.53
C ASN A 320 -13.84 -16.42 13.41
N HIS A 321 -12.52 -16.40 13.58
CA HIS A 321 -11.79 -17.60 13.98
C HIS A 321 -10.95 -17.33 15.23
N GLU A 322 -11.44 -17.86 16.36
CA GLU A 322 -10.64 -18.16 17.54
C GLU A 322 -9.60 -19.22 17.16
N GLY A 323 -8.31 -18.91 17.33
CA GLY A 323 -7.26 -19.93 17.27
C GLY A 323 -5.90 -19.45 16.75
N GLY A 324 -4.99 -19.15 17.69
CA GLY A 324 -3.57 -19.51 17.56
C GLY A 324 -2.63 -18.61 16.74
N GLY A 325 -2.06 -17.59 17.40
CA GLY A 325 -0.62 -17.30 17.31
C GLY A 325 -0.06 -16.55 16.08
N ALA A 326 -0.07 -15.22 16.14
CA ALA A 326 1.12 -14.34 16.00
C ALA A 326 0.67 -12.88 15.80
N THR A 327 1.09 -12.03 16.74
CA THR A 327 0.99 -10.54 16.77
C THR A 327 -0.39 -9.88 16.58
N PRO A 328 -0.86 -9.07 17.55
CA PRO A 328 -2.18 -8.45 17.47
C PRO A 328 -2.22 -7.32 16.45
N HIS A 329 -3.18 -7.40 15.52
CA HIS A 329 -3.69 -6.23 14.79
C HIS A 329 -4.27 -5.20 15.78
N PRO A 330 -3.84 -3.93 15.77
CA PRO A 330 -4.50 -2.87 16.52
C PRO A 330 -5.74 -2.42 15.74
N ALA A 331 -6.79 -3.24 15.77
CA ALA A 331 -8.17 -2.91 15.42
C ALA A 331 -9.03 -4.16 15.62
N ARG A 332 -9.10 -4.65 16.86
CA ARG A 332 -9.99 -5.75 17.25
C ARG A 332 -11.04 -5.24 18.25
N VAL A 333 -11.90 -4.33 17.81
CA VAL A 333 -13.24 -4.08 18.40
C VAL A 333 -14.15 -3.53 17.28
N GLY A 334 -15.29 -4.20 17.04
CA GLY A 334 -16.48 -3.61 16.37
C GLY A 334 -16.41 -3.26 14.88
N ARG A 335 -16.04 -4.18 13.98
CA ARG A 335 -15.81 -3.86 12.56
C ARG A 335 -17.04 -3.76 11.64
N GLN A 336 -18.19 -4.35 11.97
CA GLN A 336 -19.38 -4.22 11.11
C GLN A 336 -19.97 -2.80 11.11
N ASN A 337 -19.81 -2.05 12.22
CA ASN A 337 -20.30 -0.68 12.33
C ASN A 337 -19.27 0.36 11.84
N ALA A 338 -17.98 0.13 12.10
CA ALA A 338 -16.93 1.11 11.79
C ALA A 338 -16.77 1.37 10.28
N VAL A 339 -16.90 0.36 9.41
CA VAL A 339 -16.69 0.53 7.96
C VAL A 339 -17.85 1.27 7.29
N SER A 340 -19.08 1.05 7.76
CA SER A 340 -20.25 1.84 7.36
C SER A 340 -20.14 3.28 7.87
N GLU A 341 -19.66 3.45 9.11
CA GLU A 341 -19.41 4.78 9.68
C GLU A 341 -18.35 5.56 8.92
N TYR A 342 -17.21 4.97 8.54
CA TYR A 342 -16.18 5.71 7.79
C TYR A 342 -16.69 6.19 6.41
N ALA A 343 -17.47 5.37 5.71
CA ALA A 343 -18.08 5.76 4.44
C ALA A 343 -19.16 6.83 4.65
N LYS A 344 -20.00 6.69 5.68
CA LYS A 344 -21.02 7.69 6.07
C LYS A 344 -20.35 9.01 6.48
N GLU A 345 -19.32 8.98 7.32
CA GLU A 345 -18.58 10.16 7.79
C GLU A 345 -17.89 10.88 6.63
N ALA A 346 -17.27 10.16 5.69
CA ALA A 346 -16.65 10.78 4.51
C ALA A 346 -17.69 11.48 3.62
N ILE A 347 -18.87 10.89 3.44
CA ILE A 347 -19.99 11.48 2.69
C ILE A 347 -20.54 12.71 3.43
N VAL A 348 -20.80 12.60 4.73
CA VAL A 348 -21.29 13.70 5.57
C VAL A 348 -20.30 14.87 5.62
N GLN A 349 -19.00 14.60 5.72
CA GLN A 349 -17.97 15.65 5.68
C GLN A 349 -17.93 16.40 4.34
N LYS A 350 -18.16 15.70 3.21
CA LYS A 350 -18.26 16.35 1.89
C LYS A 350 -19.55 17.16 1.77
N LEU A 351 -20.69 16.61 2.19
CA LEU A 351 -21.97 17.31 2.16
C LEU A 351 -21.94 18.58 3.02
N ASN A 352 -21.35 18.54 4.21
CA ASN A 352 -21.15 19.71 5.09
C ASN A 352 -20.33 20.85 4.44
N LYS A 353 -19.49 20.56 3.43
CA LYS A 353 -18.73 21.59 2.70
C LYS A 353 -19.56 22.30 1.64
N HIS A 354 -20.66 21.70 1.19
CA HIS A 354 -21.47 22.17 0.07
C HIS A 354 -22.91 22.54 0.46
N ILE A 355 -23.39 22.05 1.59
CA ILE A 355 -24.74 22.28 2.11
C ILE A 355 -24.62 23.14 3.38
N ALA A 356 -25.28 24.29 3.36
CA ALA A 356 -25.30 25.25 4.47
C ALA A 356 -26.60 25.14 5.29
N CYS A 357 -27.06 23.93 5.54
CA CYS A 357 -28.19 23.63 6.43
C CYS A 357 -27.96 22.27 7.10
N ASP A 358 -28.71 22.01 8.18
CA ASP A 358 -28.75 20.68 8.79
C ASP A 358 -29.36 19.67 7.81
N PHE A 359 -28.87 18.44 7.85
CA PHE A 359 -29.35 17.37 6.99
C PHE A 359 -29.18 15.98 7.62
N PHE A 360 -30.00 15.03 7.18
CA PHE A 360 -29.77 13.60 7.40
C PHE A 360 -29.44 12.90 6.08
N THR A 361 -28.63 11.86 6.17
CA THR A 361 -28.32 11.02 5.01
C THR A 361 -28.64 9.57 5.28
N LYS A 362 -29.41 8.98 4.40
CA LYS A 362 -29.57 7.53 4.30
C LYS A 362 -28.90 7.03 3.04
N VAL A 363 -27.79 6.31 3.19
CA VAL A 363 -27.04 5.76 2.05
C VAL A 363 -27.77 4.51 1.52
N LYS A 364 -28.09 4.50 0.23
CA LYS A 364 -28.79 3.43 -0.50
C LYS A 364 -28.02 3.05 -1.75
N GLY A 365 -27.05 2.14 -1.62
CA GLY A 365 -26.26 1.68 -2.75
C GLY A 365 -25.51 2.84 -3.41
N THR A 366 -25.85 3.17 -4.66
CA THR A 366 -25.26 4.28 -5.42
C THR A 366 -25.99 5.62 -5.25
N SER A 367 -27.00 5.68 -4.38
CA SER A 367 -27.76 6.89 -4.09
C SER A 367 -27.74 7.23 -2.61
N VAL A 368 -27.87 8.51 -2.28
CA VAL A 368 -28.05 9.00 -0.92
C VAL A 368 -29.40 9.70 -0.86
N ASP A 369 -30.26 9.23 0.02
CA ASP A 369 -31.44 10.00 0.42
C ASP A 369 -30.96 11.10 1.36
N LEU A 370 -30.99 12.34 0.86
CA LEU A 370 -30.59 13.54 1.58
C LEU A 370 -31.84 14.25 2.07
N TYR A 371 -32.09 14.17 3.37
CA TYR A 371 -33.21 14.85 4.03
C TYR A 371 -32.74 16.22 4.50
N ILE A 372 -33.48 17.27 4.14
CA ILE A 372 -33.16 18.68 4.42
C ILE A 372 -34.45 19.46 4.73
N PRO A 373 -34.38 20.67 5.30
CA PRO A 373 -35.55 21.52 5.46
C PRO A 373 -36.15 21.93 4.10
N GLU A 374 -37.49 22.00 4.00
CA GLU A 374 -38.20 22.21 2.73
C GLU A 374 -37.77 23.50 2.01
N GLY A 375 -37.47 24.56 2.77
CA GLY A 375 -37.00 25.85 2.23
C GLY A 375 -35.66 25.77 1.48
N TYR A 376 -34.85 24.74 1.73
CA TYR A 376 -33.54 24.56 1.08
C TYR A 376 -33.60 23.67 -0.16
N LYS A 377 -34.68 22.92 -0.36
CA LYS A 377 -34.85 21.96 -1.47
C LYS A 377 -34.68 22.59 -2.85
N GLY A 378 -35.31 23.74 -3.08
CA GLY A 378 -35.16 24.48 -4.34
C GLY A 378 -33.74 24.96 -4.61
N ARG A 379 -32.96 25.25 -3.55
CA ARG A 379 -31.57 25.73 -3.66
C ARG A 379 -30.60 24.58 -3.93
N ILE A 380 -30.81 23.42 -3.30
CA ILE A 380 -29.96 22.23 -3.51
C ILE A 380 -30.19 21.65 -4.90
N ILE A 381 -31.44 21.64 -5.40
CA ILE A 381 -31.74 21.19 -6.77
C ILE A 381 -31.22 22.19 -7.81
N GLY A 382 -31.41 23.49 -7.56
CA GLY A 382 -31.00 24.56 -8.49
C GLY A 382 -31.91 24.69 -9.72
N LYS A 383 -31.71 25.75 -10.51
CA LYS A 383 -32.52 25.98 -11.72
C LYS A 383 -32.22 24.91 -12.77
N GLY A 384 -33.20 24.05 -13.05
CA GLY A 384 -33.06 22.96 -14.02
C GLY A 384 -32.17 21.80 -13.56
N GLY A 385 -31.93 21.64 -12.25
CA GLY A 385 -31.15 20.53 -11.70
C GLY A 385 -29.63 20.72 -11.77
N THR A 386 -29.13 21.89 -12.16
CA THR A 386 -27.68 22.12 -12.34
C THR A 386 -26.88 21.99 -11.03
N ALA A 387 -27.40 22.52 -9.93
CA ALA A 387 -26.70 22.51 -8.65
C ALA A 387 -26.61 21.10 -8.04
N ILE A 388 -27.65 20.29 -8.20
CA ILE A 388 -27.64 18.90 -7.73
C ILE A 388 -26.72 18.03 -8.59
N ASN A 389 -26.71 18.20 -9.92
CA ASN A 389 -25.80 17.45 -10.79
C ASN A 389 -24.32 17.75 -10.46
N ASP A 390 -23.99 19.01 -10.16
CA ASP A 390 -22.64 19.38 -9.72
C ASP A 390 -22.32 18.77 -8.34
N LEU A 391 -23.29 18.73 -7.44
CA LEU A 391 -23.13 18.12 -6.11
C LEU A 391 -22.94 16.60 -6.21
N GLU A 392 -23.72 15.92 -7.04
CA GLU A 392 -23.60 14.48 -7.34
C GLU A 392 -22.25 14.15 -7.96
N LYS A 393 -21.76 14.98 -8.89
CA LYS A 393 -20.43 14.81 -9.50
C LYS A 393 -19.28 15.00 -8.50
N ASN A 394 -19.41 15.93 -7.55
CA ASN A 394 -18.39 16.17 -6.52
C ASN A 394 -18.40 15.08 -5.42
N ILE A 395 -19.56 14.50 -5.15
CA ILE A 395 -19.73 13.48 -4.11
C ILE A 395 -19.51 12.07 -4.67
N GLY A 396 -19.82 11.86 -5.95
CA GLY A 396 -19.71 10.57 -6.65
C GLY A 396 -20.90 9.64 -6.44
N LEU A 397 -22.05 10.16 -6.00
CA LEU A 397 -23.28 9.42 -5.71
C LEU A 397 -24.49 10.20 -6.22
N ASN A 398 -25.56 9.50 -6.61
CA ASN A 398 -26.84 10.12 -6.92
C ASN A 398 -27.48 10.63 -5.61
N ILE A 399 -28.14 11.78 -5.62
CA ILE A 399 -28.71 12.40 -4.43
C ILE A 399 -30.22 12.53 -4.60
N ASN A 400 -30.97 11.81 -3.77
CA ASN A 400 -32.42 11.95 -3.69
C ASN A 400 -32.76 12.97 -2.61
N VAL A 401 -33.10 14.19 -3.01
CA VAL A 401 -33.43 15.26 -2.07
C VAL A 401 -34.85 15.10 -1.52
N LYS A 402 -34.96 14.89 -0.21
CA LYS A 402 -36.20 14.71 0.55
C LYS A 402 -36.36 15.81 1.59
N SER A 403 -37.60 15.97 2.07
CA SER A 403 -37.89 16.91 3.13
C SER A 403 -37.68 16.29 4.50
N PHE A 404 -37.46 17.10 5.53
CA PHE A 404 -37.58 16.65 6.92
C PHE A 404 -38.98 16.11 7.25
N ASP A 405 -40.01 16.52 6.51
CA ASP A 405 -41.36 15.95 6.62
C ASP A 405 -41.42 14.45 6.25
N ASP A 406 -40.43 13.95 5.51
CA ASP A 406 -40.32 12.54 5.10
C ASP A 406 -39.46 11.69 6.07
N LEU A 407 -38.99 12.25 7.19
CA LEU A 407 -38.16 11.54 8.15
C LEU A 407 -38.96 10.45 8.89
N PRO A 408 -38.34 9.29 9.21
CA PRO A 408 -38.99 8.30 10.05
C PRO A 408 -39.10 8.85 11.48
N LEU A 409 -40.33 9.08 11.93
CA LEU A 409 -40.64 9.59 13.26
C LEU A 409 -40.88 8.41 14.22
N LEU A 410 -40.37 8.53 15.45
CA LEU A 410 -40.76 7.65 16.57
C LEU A 410 -42.07 8.17 17.15
N ASP A 411 -43.12 7.35 17.09
CA ASP A 411 -44.43 7.64 17.69
C ASP A 411 -44.43 7.17 19.16
N ASP A 412 -43.52 7.73 19.95
CA ASP A 412 -43.39 7.46 21.38
C ASP A 412 -43.98 8.62 22.19
N LYS A 413 -44.73 8.29 23.25
CA LYS A 413 -45.21 9.29 24.21
C LYS A 413 -44.08 9.66 25.16
N VAL A 414 -43.82 10.96 25.24
CA VAL A 414 -42.74 11.55 26.06
C VAL A 414 -43.38 12.43 27.12
N ASP A 415 -42.95 12.28 28.38
CA ASP A 415 -43.43 13.14 29.45
C ASP A 415 -42.57 14.41 29.52
N ILE A 416 -43.23 15.56 29.60
CA ILE A 416 -42.57 16.87 29.69
C ILE A 416 -42.89 17.48 31.05
N MET A 417 -41.85 17.81 31.82
CA MET A 417 -41.96 18.40 33.16
C MET A 417 -41.32 19.79 33.15
N GLU A 418 -42.08 20.80 33.59
CA GLU A 418 -41.60 22.19 33.66
C GLU A 418 -41.08 22.53 35.06
N GLY A 419 -39.80 22.90 35.14
CA GLY A 419 -39.17 23.43 36.34
C GLY A 419 -38.94 24.93 36.28
N LYS A 420 -38.51 25.55 37.39
CA LYS A 420 -38.16 26.98 37.41
C LYS A 420 -36.93 27.23 36.54
N GLY A 421 -37.17 27.68 35.31
CA GLY A 421 -36.13 28.06 34.34
C GLY A 421 -35.50 26.91 33.56
N HIS A 422 -36.11 25.72 33.58
CA HIS A 422 -35.68 24.57 32.78
C HIS A 422 -36.88 23.70 32.37
N LEU A 423 -36.71 22.94 31.29
CA LEU A 423 -37.69 21.99 30.77
C LEU A 423 -37.04 20.60 30.77
N ASP A 424 -37.64 19.66 31.47
CA ASP A 424 -37.18 18.28 31.50
C ASP A 424 -38.06 17.43 30.57
N ILE A 425 -37.42 16.69 29.68
CA ILE A 425 -38.08 15.77 28.75
C ILE A 425 -37.65 14.35 29.12
N ALA A 426 -38.61 13.52 29.50
CA ALA A 426 -38.38 12.13 29.91
C ALA A 426 -38.62 11.18 28.73
N PHE A 427 -37.53 10.74 28.11
CA PHE A 427 -37.55 9.78 27.02
C PHE A 427 -37.70 8.34 27.54
N PRO A 428 -38.19 7.40 26.70
CA PRO A 428 -38.22 5.98 27.05
C PRO A 428 -36.85 5.47 27.51
N GLN A 429 -36.84 4.49 28.42
CA GLN A 429 -35.60 3.96 29.02
C GLN A 429 -34.58 3.43 28.00
N SER A 430 -35.02 3.04 26.80
CA SER A 430 -34.17 2.66 25.66
C SER A 430 -33.19 3.77 25.21
N PHE A 431 -33.48 5.02 25.56
CA PHE A 431 -32.66 6.19 25.26
C PHE A 431 -31.76 6.63 26.41
N ALA A 432 -31.76 5.96 27.57
CA ALA A 432 -30.91 6.34 28.70
C ALA A 432 -29.41 6.41 28.34
N GLN A 433 -28.74 7.47 28.79
CA GLN A 433 -27.33 7.79 28.48
C GLN A 433 -27.01 7.87 26.99
N LYS A 434 -28.00 8.17 26.14
CA LYS A 434 -27.80 8.39 24.70
C LYS A 434 -28.10 9.84 24.33
N THR A 435 -27.54 10.24 23.20
CA THR A 435 -27.91 11.48 22.51
C THR A 435 -29.17 11.21 21.69
N VAL A 436 -30.22 11.97 21.94
CA VAL A 436 -31.48 11.92 21.19
C VAL A 436 -31.54 13.11 20.25
N GLN A 437 -31.81 12.87 18.97
CA GLN A 437 -32.02 13.93 17.99
C GLN A 437 -33.52 14.21 17.86
N VAL A 438 -33.88 15.48 18.07
CA VAL A 438 -35.27 15.95 17.96
C VAL A 438 -35.38 17.07 16.95
N LEU A 439 -36.47 17.05 16.18
CA LEU A 439 -36.81 18.09 15.24
C LEU A 439 -37.79 19.07 15.90
N VAL A 440 -37.44 20.36 15.94
CA VAL A 440 -38.28 21.43 16.52
C VAL A 440 -38.60 22.46 15.44
N GLY A 441 -39.69 22.26 14.71
CA GLY A 441 -39.93 22.98 13.46
C GLY A 441 -38.97 22.50 12.36
N ASP A 442 -38.11 23.39 11.86
CA ASP A 442 -37.11 23.09 10.82
C ASP A 442 -35.69 22.92 11.39
N GLU A 443 -35.53 23.03 12.71
CA GLU A 443 -34.23 22.99 13.39
C GLU A 443 -33.97 21.64 14.05
N LEU A 444 -32.76 21.13 13.88
CA LEU A 444 -32.30 19.89 14.46
C LEU A 444 -31.60 20.14 15.79
N ILE A 445 -32.09 19.54 16.88
CA ILE A 445 -31.53 19.72 18.22
C ILE A 445 -31.08 18.37 18.79
N LYS A 446 -29.87 18.35 19.34
CA LYS A 446 -29.30 17.18 20.02
C LYS A 446 -29.49 17.33 21.54
N LEU A 447 -30.18 16.38 22.15
CA LEU A 447 -30.46 16.34 23.57
C LEU A 447 -29.70 15.17 24.22
N GLN A 448 -28.94 15.45 25.28
CA GLN A 448 -28.24 14.41 26.04
C GLN A 448 -29.15 13.95 27.18
N THR A 449 -29.36 12.64 27.29
CA THR A 449 -30.16 12.05 28.36
C THR A 449 -29.30 11.51 29.49
N ASP A 450 -29.83 11.56 30.72
CA ASP A 450 -29.18 10.97 31.89
C ASP A 450 -29.44 9.45 32.02
N ALA A 451 -29.03 8.86 33.14
CA ALA A 451 -29.22 7.44 33.43
C ALA A 451 -30.71 7.00 33.50
N ASN A 452 -31.63 7.95 33.65
CA ASN A 452 -33.07 7.72 33.70
C ASN A 452 -33.76 8.07 32.37
N GLY A 453 -33.01 8.46 31.33
CA GLY A 453 -33.58 8.88 30.05
C GLY A 453 -34.09 10.32 30.04
N ILE A 454 -33.72 11.14 31.03
CA ILE A 454 -34.20 12.53 31.16
C ILE A 454 -33.18 13.49 30.56
N SER A 455 -33.65 14.42 29.70
CA SER A 455 -32.84 15.55 29.22
C SER A 455 -33.36 16.87 29.78
N SER A 456 -32.50 17.62 30.46
CA SER A 456 -32.83 18.92 31.05
C SER A 456 -32.35 20.08 30.19
N ILE A 457 -33.29 20.87 29.66
CA ILE A 457 -33.03 22.01 28.78
C ILE A 457 -33.10 23.31 29.60
N LYS A 458 -32.04 24.12 29.57
CA LYS A 458 -31.95 25.41 30.31
C LYS A 458 -32.00 26.65 29.41
N ASP A 459 -31.95 26.46 28.09
CA ASP A 459 -32.01 27.56 27.13
C ASP A 459 -33.44 28.08 26.99
N LYS A 460 -33.66 29.32 27.47
CA LYS A 460 -34.98 29.99 27.45
C LYS A 460 -35.54 30.20 26.05
N SER A 461 -34.69 30.33 25.02
CA SER A 461 -35.13 30.49 23.64
C SER A 461 -35.67 29.15 23.12
N LEU A 462 -34.89 28.09 23.29
CA LEU A 462 -35.24 26.74 22.88
C LEU A 462 -36.49 26.22 23.60
N ILE A 463 -36.61 26.44 24.91
CA ILE A 463 -37.80 26.07 25.70
C ILE A 463 -39.07 26.71 25.10
N LYS A 464 -39.03 28.02 24.79
CA LYS A 464 -40.16 28.71 24.17
C LYS A 464 -40.50 28.16 22.79
N THR A 465 -39.50 27.79 22.00
CA THR A 465 -39.70 27.21 20.66
C THR A 465 -40.34 25.83 20.75
N ILE A 466 -39.84 24.95 21.64
CA ILE A 466 -40.40 23.63 21.90
C ILE A 466 -41.86 23.73 22.39
N GLN A 467 -42.14 24.64 23.34
CA GLN A 467 -43.51 24.87 23.83
C GLN A 467 -44.46 25.39 22.73
N LYS A 468 -43.95 26.20 21.80
CA LYS A 468 -44.77 26.82 20.75
C LYS A 468 -45.01 25.91 19.55
N ARG A 469 -44.02 25.11 19.15
CA ARG A 469 -44.03 24.32 17.90
C ARG A 469 -44.10 22.82 18.13
N GLY A 470 -43.93 22.35 19.36
CA GLY A 470 -43.72 20.93 19.65
C GLY A 470 -42.37 20.44 19.13
N PHE A 471 -42.10 19.17 19.34
CA PHE A 471 -40.93 18.49 18.78
C PHE A 471 -41.31 17.07 18.37
N VAL A 472 -40.50 16.48 17.50
CA VAL A 472 -40.64 15.08 17.13
C VAL A 472 -39.31 14.35 17.28
N ILE A 473 -39.36 13.10 17.75
CA ILE A 473 -38.18 12.26 17.89
C ILE A 473 -37.90 11.57 16.55
N ILE A 474 -36.64 11.64 16.13
CA ILE A 474 -36.18 11.02 14.88
C ILE A 474 -35.72 9.58 15.16
N ASP A 475 -36.23 8.63 14.39
CA ASP A 475 -35.82 7.22 14.47
C ASP A 475 -34.53 6.97 13.67
N GLU A 476 -33.39 7.22 14.29
CA GLU A 476 -32.07 6.99 13.69
C GLU A 476 -31.85 5.53 13.26
N SER A 477 -32.52 4.56 13.88
CA SER A 477 -32.37 3.14 13.52
C SER A 477 -32.94 2.81 12.13
N LYS A 478 -33.85 3.67 11.65
CA LYS A 478 -34.46 3.57 10.32
C LYS A 478 -33.78 4.48 9.28
N LEU A 479 -32.73 5.21 9.67
CA LEU A 479 -31.95 6.10 8.79
C LEU A 479 -30.69 5.45 8.22
#